data_AF-H1DE60-F1
#
_entry.id   AF-H1DE60-F1
#
_cell.length_a   1.000
_cell.length_b   1.000
_cell.length_c   1.000
_cell.angle_alpha   90.00
_cell.angle_beta   90.00
_cell.angle_gamma   90.00
#
_symmetry.space_group_name_H-M   'P 1'
#
loop_
_entity.id
_entity.type
_entity.pdbx_description
1 polymer ?
#
loop_
_entity_poly.entity_id
_entity_poly.type
_entity_poly.pdbx_seq_one_letter_code
_entity_poly.pdbx_strand_id
1 'polypeptide(L)'
;MLYYQFRNYDEFKEIFAVEKRNNGAKVRKNKILLSHLKNADLLRYCRKRNDFTLLNIKDMAQLQQVAIDAVCSSGKQDDSLPHRVELIGRTYWSTQYRTDEARGICEDGDHGSIRYVNMERSRVFKMKSAKFLRAVMLETIVGKILSSSVVNWLCGDVFAKQWYTFTLGCTSGMELHVDNNFEAIYESFWCKGYFNSCMTDMDRHSFYLDSVKAKAAYLKDEEGKIVARAILFTEVTDQDNRRWRLLERQYTTGEDEMLKYMLVNKLIQEGYIDGYKIVGASCHEANAFVGIDGSSLFDRKFEIDCDLAMDDTLSYQDSFKWYDYEERKAYNYKHSADDYLLDTTDRNLNGDDDESEEAWDEYNQRYCTETQVCYMEGREIEVDVDDLEDFRYISSCGEYHHHDDTVFCDWCESYCLTGDSVYSEITEEYYCCEQCREDAENCHKEKYWHYSEYDKDWFEDADELTEIQIWNQQEKAYKSQTIHLNTIETLLEDGLIVCFDEEYYDSLDSRTGLPFNFSDNNINIYEEEHEYAAVEEAI
;
A
#
# COMPACT_ATOMS: atom_id res chain seq x y z
N MET A 1 46.69 9.99 27.38
CA MET A 1 45.73 11.05 27.01
C MET A 1 46.37 12.18 26.22
N LEU A 2 47.61 12.58 26.49
CA LEU A 2 48.29 13.67 25.74
C LEU A 2 48.45 13.49 24.22
N TYR A 3 48.32 12.26 23.70
CA TYR A 3 48.50 11.94 22.28
C TYR A 3 47.19 11.53 21.58
N TYR A 4 46.04 11.71 22.24
CA TYR A 4 44.73 11.31 21.71
C TYR A 4 43.79 12.52 21.66
N GLN A 5 43.02 12.67 20.58
CA GLN A 5 42.09 13.79 20.37
C GLN A 5 40.75 13.60 21.09
N PHE A 6 40.75 13.30 22.39
CA PHE A 6 39.53 13.34 23.19
C PHE A 6 39.51 14.63 24.02
N ARG A 7 38.42 15.39 23.92
CA ARG A 7 38.14 16.63 24.66
C ARG A 7 38.10 16.37 26.17
N ASN A 8 37.47 15.28 26.59
CA ASN A 8 37.32 14.91 28.00
C ASN A 8 37.07 13.40 28.21
N TYR A 9 36.88 13.01 29.47
CA TYR A 9 36.59 11.62 29.84
C TYR A 9 35.20 11.14 29.38
N ASP A 10 34.25 12.06 29.22
CA ASP A 10 32.89 11.73 28.81
C ASP A 10 32.83 11.34 27.33
N GLU A 11 33.51 12.08 26.45
CA GLU A 11 33.67 11.69 25.03
C GLU A 11 34.39 10.33 24.90
N PHE A 12 35.40 10.07 25.73
CA PHE A 12 36.04 8.75 25.77
C PHE A 12 35.06 7.64 26.16
N LYS A 13 34.16 7.90 27.12
CA LYS A 13 33.12 6.94 27.51
C LYS A 13 32.12 6.74 26.39
N GLU A 14 31.66 7.79 25.72
CA GLU A 14 30.72 7.68 24.60
C GLU A 14 31.26 6.77 23.50
N ILE A 15 32.53 6.95 23.13
CA ILE A 15 33.16 6.19 22.05
C ILE A 15 33.50 4.74 22.46
N PHE A 16 33.89 4.50 23.73
CA PHE A 16 34.41 3.19 24.19
C PHE A 16 33.68 2.57 25.38
N ALA A 17 32.41 2.94 25.59
CA ALA A 17 31.56 2.40 26.64
C ALA A 17 31.43 0.88 26.56
N VAL A 18 31.12 0.27 27.71
CA VAL A 18 30.75 -1.14 27.79
C VAL A 18 29.23 -1.22 27.80
N GLU A 19 28.68 -1.89 26.79
CA GLU A 19 27.25 -2.10 26.61
C GLU A 19 26.89 -3.54 26.95
N LYS A 20 25.71 -3.73 27.53
CA LYS A 20 25.11 -5.05 27.68
C LYS A 20 24.20 -5.30 26.49
N ARG A 21 24.47 -6.34 25.71
CA ARG A 21 23.56 -6.83 24.68
C ARG A 21 22.34 -7.50 25.32
N ASN A 22 21.26 -7.65 24.57
CA ASN A 22 20.01 -8.32 25.01
C ASN A 22 20.24 -9.75 25.53
N ASN A 23 21.32 -10.41 25.10
CA ASN A 23 21.74 -11.72 25.59
C ASN A 23 22.62 -11.70 26.87
N GLY A 24 22.72 -10.55 27.55
CA GLY A 24 23.51 -10.36 28.77
C GLY A 24 25.02 -10.21 28.58
N ALA A 25 25.54 -10.35 27.35
CA ALA A 25 26.97 -10.20 27.08
C ALA A 25 27.42 -8.73 27.17
N LYS A 26 28.51 -8.48 27.92
CA LYS A 26 29.16 -7.16 28.00
C LYS A 26 30.13 -7.00 26.83
N VAL A 27 29.84 -6.09 25.91
CA VAL A 27 30.68 -5.77 24.74
C VAL A 27 31.15 -4.33 24.84
N ARG A 28 32.42 -4.07 24.48
CA ARG A 28 32.95 -2.70 24.44
C ARG A 28 32.78 -2.11 23.05
N LYS A 29 32.20 -0.91 22.96
CA LYS A 29 32.14 -0.11 21.73
C LYS A 29 33.55 0.13 21.17
N ASN A 30 33.67 0.12 19.85
CA ASN A 30 34.91 0.44 19.12
C ASN A 30 36.17 -0.31 19.63
N LYS A 31 36.01 -1.60 19.98
CA LYS A 31 37.10 -2.42 20.54
C LYS A 31 38.36 -2.44 19.65
N ILE A 32 38.19 -2.45 18.34
CA ILE A 32 39.29 -2.46 17.35
C ILE A 32 40.07 -1.14 17.42
N LEU A 33 39.37 -0.01 17.34
CA LEU A 33 39.97 1.33 17.51
C LEU A 33 40.69 1.45 18.86
N LEU A 34 40.09 0.99 19.95
CA LEU A 34 40.75 1.03 21.25
C LEU A 34 42.03 0.18 21.29
N SER A 35 42.02 -1.00 20.66
CA SER A 35 43.19 -1.87 20.52
C SER A 35 44.30 -1.20 19.70
N HIS A 36 43.93 -0.48 18.64
CA HIS A 36 44.84 0.30 17.81
C HIS A 36 45.52 1.39 18.62
N LEU A 37 44.72 2.22 19.30
CA LEU A 37 45.21 3.34 20.09
C LEU A 37 46.12 2.88 21.24
N LYS A 38 45.85 1.71 21.85
CA LYS A 38 46.67 1.15 22.94
C LYS A 38 47.98 0.49 22.48
N ASN A 39 48.25 0.39 21.18
CA ASN A 39 49.40 -0.34 20.68
C ASN A 39 50.72 0.40 20.99
N ALA A 40 51.57 -0.22 21.82
CA ALA A 40 52.83 0.36 22.27
C ALA A 40 53.85 0.53 21.14
N ASP A 41 53.89 -0.39 20.17
CA ASP A 41 54.80 -0.31 19.02
C ASP A 41 54.40 0.82 18.09
N LEU A 42 53.08 1.01 17.89
CA LEU A 42 52.55 2.14 17.15
C LEU A 42 52.89 3.47 17.83
N LEU A 43 52.73 3.56 19.15
CA LEU A 43 53.12 4.75 19.90
C LEU A 43 54.61 5.04 19.78
N ARG A 44 55.45 4.02 19.86
CA ARG A 44 56.91 4.15 19.69
C ARG A 44 57.27 4.61 18.28
N TYR A 45 56.58 4.10 17.25
CA TYR A 45 56.73 4.51 15.87
C TYR A 45 56.39 5.99 15.67
N CYS A 46 55.23 6.43 16.16
CA CYS A 46 54.76 7.80 16.05
C CYS A 46 55.72 8.77 16.75
N ARG A 47 56.15 8.45 17.99
CA ARG A 47 57.10 9.27 18.76
C ARG A 47 58.46 9.42 18.07
N LYS A 48 58.98 8.37 17.42
CA LYS A 48 60.27 8.44 16.71
C LYS A 48 60.22 9.35 15.48
N ARG A 49 59.08 9.45 14.82
CA ARG A 49 58.87 10.26 13.62
C ARG A 49 58.32 11.66 13.93
N ASN A 50 57.92 11.91 15.17
CA ASN A 50 57.16 13.10 15.56
C ASN A 50 55.91 13.32 14.69
N ASP A 51 55.25 12.22 14.32
CA ASP A 51 54.03 12.19 13.52
C ASP A 51 53.01 11.30 14.24
N PHE A 52 51.88 11.89 14.62
CA PHE A 52 50.84 11.25 15.41
C PHE A 52 49.54 11.05 14.60
N THR A 53 49.58 11.21 13.27
CA THR A 53 48.43 10.99 12.38
C THR A 53 47.75 9.63 12.61
N LEU A 54 48.55 8.56 12.75
CA LEU A 54 48.06 7.20 13.03
C LEU A 54 47.44 7.01 14.43
N LEU A 55 47.54 7.99 15.33
CA LEU A 55 46.95 7.97 16.67
C LEU A 55 45.83 9.02 16.83
N ASN A 56 45.81 10.06 15.99
CA ASN A 56 44.79 11.10 15.97
C ASN A 56 43.56 10.66 15.16
N ILE A 57 42.92 9.59 15.62
CA ILE A 57 41.80 8.92 14.95
C ILE A 57 40.55 9.01 15.82
N LYS A 58 39.46 9.53 15.25
CA LYS A 58 38.19 9.79 15.95
C LYS A 58 37.20 8.62 15.83
N ASP A 59 37.19 7.94 14.69
CA ASP A 59 36.23 6.87 14.39
C ASP A 59 36.84 5.75 13.54
N MET A 60 36.02 4.73 13.23
CA MET A 60 36.42 3.55 12.46
C MET A 60 36.66 3.86 10.97
N ALA A 61 35.96 4.84 10.38
CA ALA A 61 36.13 5.20 8.97
C ALA A 61 37.49 5.91 8.77
N GLN A 62 37.81 6.85 9.65
CA GLN A 62 39.12 7.49 9.68
C GLN A 62 40.24 6.48 9.96
N LEU A 63 40.00 5.48 10.83
CA LEU A 63 40.95 4.39 11.06
C LEU A 63 41.25 3.62 9.77
N GLN A 64 40.22 3.29 9.00
CA GLN A 64 40.38 2.59 7.72
C GLN A 64 41.27 3.38 6.77
N GLN A 65 40.90 4.64 6.51
CA GLN A 65 41.59 5.49 5.56
C GLN A 65 43.06 5.68 5.95
N VAL A 66 43.32 6.19 7.16
CA VAL A 66 44.68 6.53 7.61
C VAL A 66 45.57 5.28 7.66
N ALA A 67 45.05 4.14 8.09
CA ALA A 67 45.84 2.90 8.13
C ALA A 67 46.20 2.39 6.73
N ILE A 68 45.25 2.39 5.78
CA ILE A 68 45.53 1.93 4.41
C ILE A 68 46.49 2.90 3.71
N ASP A 69 46.30 4.21 3.84
CA ASP A 69 47.14 5.22 3.20
C ASP A 69 48.58 5.18 3.74
N ALA A 70 48.73 5.00 5.06
CA ALA A 70 50.03 4.83 5.69
C ALA A 70 50.73 3.53 5.23
N VAL A 71 49.98 2.43 5.06
CA VAL A 71 50.53 1.17 4.51
C VAL A 71 51.01 1.37 3.07
N CYS A 72 50.18 1.93 2.19
CA CYS A 72 50.53 2.18 0.79
C CYS A 72 51.75 3.11 0.69
N SER A 73 51.76 4.21 1.46
CA SER A 73 52.85 5.18 1.48
C SER A 73 54.15 4.56 2.01
N SER A 74 54.07 3.80 3.10
CA SER A 74 55.25 3.14 3.67
C SER A 74 55.83 2.07 2.75
N GLY A 75 54.99 1.38 1.97
CA GLY A 75 55.47 0.43 0.98
C GLY A 75 56.12 1.11 -0.22
N LYS A 76 55.54 2.22 -0.70
CA LYS A 76 56.09 3.00 -1.81
C LYS A 76 57.47 3.60 -1.51
N GLN A 77 57.71 3.96 -0.24
CA GLN A 77 58.96 4.55 0.24
C GLN A 77 60.02 3.49 0.59
N ASP A 78 59.70 2.20 0.53
CA ASP A 78 60.60 1.11 0.90
C ASP A 78 61.17 0.46 -0.36
N ASP A 79 62.43 0.79 -0.69
CA ASP A 79 63.14 0.26 -1.86
C ASP A 79 63.26 -1.28 -1.85
N SER A 80 63.03 -1.95 -0.72
CA SER A 80 63.02 -3.41 -0.61
C SER A 80 61.72 -4.06 -1.11
N LEU A 81 60.68 -3.27 -1.41
CA LEU A 81 59.38 -3.72 -1.92
C LEU A 81 59.19 -3.26 -3.38
N PRO A 82 59.97 -3.75 -4.36
CA PRO A 82 60.03 -3.17 -5.70
C PRO A 82 58.79 -3.45 -6.57
N HIS A 83 57.91 -4.35 -6.16
CA HIS A 83 56.83 -4.83 -7.02
C HIS A 83 55.49 -4.19 -6.69
N ARG A 84 54.81 -3.74 -7.75
CA ARG A 84 53.52 -3.07 -7.69
C ARG A 84 52.37 -4.08 -7.61
N VAL A 85 51.46 -3.86 -6.67
CA VAL A 85 50.22 -4.63 -6.48
C VAL A 85 49.04 -3.67 -6.58
N GLU A 86 48.28 -3.75 -7.66
CA GLU A 86 47.12 -2.86 -7.92
C GLU A 86 45.82 -3.57 -7.57
N LEU A 87 45.10 -3.06 -6.57
CA LEU A 87 43.83 -3.62 -6.10
C LEU A 87 42.84 -2.48 -5.87
N ILE A 88 41.66 -2.55 -6.51
CA ILE A 88 40.56 -1.58 -6.34
C ILE A 88 41.06 -0.12 -6.48
N GLY A 89 41.80 0.16 -7.57
CA GLY A 89 42.36 1.50 -7.84
C GLY A 89 43.50 1.94 -6.91
N ARG A 90 43.81 1.18 -5.85
CA ARG A 90 44.91 1.45 -4.92
C ARG A 90 46.16 0.67 -5.31
N THR A 91 47.32 1.30 -5.08
CA THR A 91 48.62 0.68 -5.33
C THR A 91 49.32 0.35 -4.02
N TYR A 92 49.54 -0.94 -3.80
CA TYR A 92 50.37 -1.52 -2.74
C TYR A 92 51.72 -1.95 -3.30
N TRP A 93 52.66 -2.26 -2.42
CA TRP A 93 54.03 -2.63 -2.75
C TRP A 93 54.46 -3.89 -2.01
N SER A 94 55.16 -4.77 -2.71
CA SER A 94 55.58 -6.08 -2.20
C SER A 94 56.93 -6.51 -2.76
N THR A 95 57.64 -7.37 -2.03
CA THR A 95 58.82 -8.11 -2.53
C THR A 95 58.42 -9.42 -3.20
N GLN A 96 57.33 -10.05 -2.78
CA GLN A 96 56.97 -11.42 -3.19
C GLN A 96 55.90 -11.46 -4.28
N TYR A 97 55.09 -10.41 -4.40
CA TYR A 97 53.87 -10.43 -5.20
C TYR A 97 53.78 -9.23 -6.12
N ARG A 98 53.20 -9.44 -7.31
CA ARG A 98 52.73 -8.35 -8.18
C ARG A 98 51.40 -8.71 -8.82
N THR A 99 50.67 -7.71 -9.28
CA THR A 99 49.53 -7.91 -10.17
C THR A 99 49.98 -7.90 -11.63
N ASP A 100 49.27 -8.66 -12.46
CA ASP A 100 49.36 -8.63 -13.92
C ASP A 100 48.29 -7.68 -14.50
N GLU A 101 48.07 -7.75 -15.81
CA GLU A 101 47.08 -6.94 -16.52
C GLU A 101 45.64 -7.16 -16.03
N ALA A 102 45.36 -8.32 -15.43
CA ALA A 102 44.07 -8.63 -14.82
C ALA A 102 43.85 -7.90 -13.48
N ARG A 103 44.85 -7.16 -12.96
CA ARG A 103 44.76 -6.33 -11.74
C ARG A 103 44.14 -7.06 -10.54
N GLY A 104 44.48 -8.34 -10.40
CA GLY A 104 44.00 -9.18 -9.31
C GLY A 104 42.77 -10.02 -9.61
N ILE A 105 42.04 -9.75 -10.69
CA ILE A 105 40.78 -10.46 -11.03
C ILE A 105 41.07 -11.90 -11.47
N CYS A 106 40.30 -12.86 -10.96
CA CYS A 106 40.42 -14.27 -11.32
C CYS A 106 39.63 -14.59 -12.60
N GLU A 107 40.25 -15.32 -13.54
CA GLU A 107 39.64 -15.74 -14.81
C GLU A 107 38.52 -16.77 -14.65
N ASP A 108 38.51 -17.50 -13.53
CA ASP A 108 37.53 -18.56 -13.23
C ASP A 108 36.28 -18.05 -12.48
N GLY A 109 36.09 -16.74 -12.41
CA GLY A 109 34.94 -16.13 -11.73
C GLY A 109 35.00 -16.19 -10.19
N ASP A 110 36.14 -16.55 -9.58
CA ASP A 110 36.28 -16.56 -8.12
C ASP A 110 36.39 -15.13 -7.54
N HIS A 111 35.25 -14.55 -7.18
CA HIS A 111 35.16 -13.22 -6.57
C HIS A 111 35.76 -13.13 -5.15
N GLY A 112 36.01 -14.26 -4.50
CA GLY A 112 36.56 -14.29 -3.13
C GLY A 112 38.09 -14.32 -3.07
N SER A 113 38.76 -14.41 -4.23
CA SER A 113 40.20 -14.61 -4.34
C SER A 113 40.86 -13.53 -5.19
N ILE A 114 42.17 -13.35 -4.98
CA ILE A 114 43.02 -12.49 -5.80
C ILE A 114 43.96 -13.37 -6.62
N ARG A 115 43.99 -13.12 -7.92
CA ARG A 115 45.01 -13.58 -8.88
C ARG A 115 46.26 -12.74 -8.71
N TYR A 116 47.44 -13.38 -8.63
CA TYR A 116 48.69 -12.65 -8.50
C TYR A 116 49.84 -13.42 -9.13
N VAL A 117 50.91 -12.71 -9.49
CA VAL A 117 52.17 -13.31 -9.91
C VAL A 117 53.08 -13.43 -8.69
N ASN A 118 53.48 -14.65 -8.36
CA ASN A 118 54.47 -14.91 -7.33
C ASN A 118 55.88 -14.72 -7.92
N MET A 119 56.70 -13.87 -7.32
CA MET A 119 58.01 -13.50 -7.86
C MET A 119 59.08 -14.57 -7.66
N GLU A 120 58.99 -15.36 -6.59
CA GLU A 120 59.90 -16.49 -6.34
C GLU A 120 59.74 -17.58 -7.41
N ARG A 121 58.48 -17.90 -7.77
CA ARG A 121 58.15 -18.96 -8.73
C ARG A 121 57.94 -18.46 -10.16
N SER A 122 57.87 -17.14 -10.36
CA SER A 122 57.55 -16.49 -11.63
C SER A 122 56.31 -17.06 -12.33
N ARG A 123 55.27 -17.37 -11.53
CA ARG A 123 54.02 -18.00 -12.00
C ARG A 123 52.80 -17.36 -11.36
N VAL A 124 51.67 -17.45 -12.07
CA VAL A 124 50.37 -16.98 -11.59
C VAL A 124 49.79 -17.97 -10.58
N PHE A 125 49.24 -17.44 -9.49
CA PHE A 125 48.52 -18.18 -8.45
C PHE A 125 47.27 -17.40 -8.06
N LYS A 126 46.41 -18.03 -7.25
CA LYS A 126 45.31 -17.36 -6.56
C LYS A 126 45.27 -17.71 -5.07
N MET A 127 44.82 -16.78 -4.25
CA MET A 127 44.50 -17.02 -2.85
C MET A 127 43.38 -16.11 -2.36
N LYS A 128 42.74 -16.45 -1.23
CA LYS A 128 41.65 -15.64 -0.64
C LYS A 128 42.08 -14.18 -0.46
N SER A 129 41.21 -13.24 -0.84
CA SER A 129 41.50 -11.80 -0.90
C SER A 129 42.02 -11.25 0.43
N ALA A 130 41.37 -11.59 1.54
CA ALA A 130 41.81 -11.24 2.89
C ALA A 130 43.22 -11.74 3.21
N LYS A 131 43.54 -12.98 2.81
CA LYS A 131 44.86 -13.58 3.05
C LYS A 131 45.94 -12.89 2.21
N PHE A 132 45.62 -12.57 0.96
CA PHE A 132 46.53 -11.88 0.06
C PHE A 132 46.86 -10.47 0.56
N LEU A 133 45.85 -9.64 0.82
CA LEU A 133 46.07 -8.29 1.30
C LEU A 133 46.85 -8.30 2.62
N ARG A 134 46.51 -9.21 3.54
CA ARG A 134 47.26 -9.36 4.80
C ARG A 134 48.73 -9.67 4.57
N ALA A 135 49.06 -10.53 3.60
CA ALA A 135 50.44 -10.85 3.28
C ALA A 135 51.20 -9.61 2.76
N VAL A 136 50.59 -8.86 1.83
CA VAL A 136 51.16 -7.62 1.28
C VAL A 136 51.33 -6.54 2.35
N MET A 137 50.30 -6.30 3.17
CA MET A 137 50.38 -5.31 4.26
C MET A 137 51.51 -5.63 5.23
N LEU A 138 51.69 -6.89 5.60
CA LEU A 138 52.71 -7.33 6.56
C LEU A 138 54.14 -7.31 6.00
N GLU A 139 54.36 -7.00 4.73
CA GLU A 139 55.70 -6.72 4.22
C GLU A 139 56.15 -5.30 4.57
N THR A 140 55.21 -4.36 4.63
CA THR A 140 55.45 -2.94 4.93
C THR A 140 55.81 -2.69 6.39
N ILE A 141 56.56 -1.60 6.66
CA ILE A 141 56.90 -1.17 8.02
C ILE A 141 55.64 -0.86 8.83
N VAL A 142 54.69 -0.12 8.25
CA VAL A 142 53.46 0.26 8.97
C VAL A 142 52.59 -0.97 9.24
N GLY A 143 52.40 -1.85 8.27
CA GLY A 143 51.55 -3.04 8.45
C GLY A 143 52.06 -4.00 9.53
N LYS A 144 53.38 -4.09 9.73
CA LYS A 144 54.00 -4.84 10.85
C LYS A 144 53.73 -4.21 12.23
N ILE A 145 53.49 -2.90 12.27
CA ILE A 145 53.32 -2.11 13.50
C ILE A 145 51.85 -1.99 13.89
N LEU A 146 50.93 -2.02 12.92
CA LEU A 146 49.50 -2.08 13.17
C LEU A 146 49.15 -3.29 14.04
N SER A 147 48.16 -3.12 14.94
CA SER A 147 47.74 -4.24 15.78
C SER A 147 47.10 -5.34 14.93
N SER A 148 47.29 -6.61 15.32
CA SER A 148 46.69 -7.76 14.61
C SER A 148 45.17 -7.63 14.46
N SER A 149 44.49 -7.05 15.46
CA SER A 149 43.05 -6.76 15.41
C SER A 149 42.68 -5.85 14.25
N VAL A 150 43.45 -4.79 14.01
CA VAL A 150 43.23 -3.83 12.92
C VAL A 150 43.52 -4.46 11.57
N VAL A 151 44.64 -5.16 11.44
CA VAL A 151 45.00 -5.83 10.19
C VAL A 151 43.96 -6.88 9.81
N ASN A 152 43.50 -7.68 10.78
CA ASN A 152 42.47 -8.70 10.54
C ASN A 152 41.13 -8.08 10.15
N TRP A 153 40.71 -7.00 10.80
CA TRP A 153 39.49 -6.27 10.45
C TRP A 153 39.57 -5.65 9.04
N LEU A 154 40.66 -4.93 8.74
CA LEU A 154 40.88 -4.33 7.43
C LEU A 154 40.86 -5.38 6.31
N CYS A 155 41.57 -6.49 6.50
CA CYS A 155 41.69 -7.51 5.46
C CYS A 155 40.44 -8.38 5.35
N GLY A 156 39.88 -8.81 6.49
CA GLY A 156 38.82 -9.82 6.56
C GLY A 156 37.42 -9.25 6.47
N ASP A 157 37.14 -8.17 7.21
CA ASP A 157 35.77 -7.64 7.32
C ASP A 157 35.51 -6.56 6.28
N VAL A 158 36.51 -5.72 6.01
CA VAL A 158 36.40 -4.58 5.09
C VAL A 158 36.79 -4.97 3.67
N PHE A 159 38.07 -5.28 3.45
CA PHE A 159 38.61 -5.48 2.11
C PHE A 159 38.04 -6.72 1.42
N ALA A 160 37.80 -7.82 2.14
CA ALA A 160 37.23 -9.02 1.52
C ALA A 160 35.85 -8.76 0.90
N LYS A 161 35.00 -7.98 1.59
CA LYS A 161 33.69 -7.55 1.07
C LYS A 161 33.85 -6.62 -0.12
N GLN A 162 34.68 -5.57 0.01
CA GLN A 162 34.95 -4.64 -1.08
C GLN A 162 35.48 -5.35 -2.34
N TRP A 163 36.39 -6.31 -2.16
CA TRP A 163 36.95 -7.10 -3.25
C TRP A 163 35.91 -8.00 -3.92
N TYR A 164 35.10 -8.70 -3.11
CA TYR A 164 34.04 -9.56 -3.62
C TYR A 164 33.06 -8.76 -4.48
N THR A 165 32.61 -7.60 -3.98
CA THR A 165 31.66 -6.79 -4.75
C THR A 165 32.29 -6.12 -5.97
N PHE A 166 33.55 -5.69 -5.86
CA PHE A 166 34.29 -5.13 -6.99
C PHE A 166 34.42 -6.14 -8.13
N THR A 167 34.84 -7.37 -7.82
CA THR A 167 35.05 -8.42 -8.83
C THR A 167 33.75 -8.93 -9.42
N LEU A 168 32.68 -9.05 -8.62
CA LEU A 168 31.34 -9.35 -9.11
C LEU A 168 30.87 -8.27 -10.09
N GLY A 169 31.06 -6.99 -9.75
CA GLY A 169 30.81 -5.86 -10.65
C GLY A 169 31.52 -5.99 -11.99
N CYS A 170 32.80 -6.35 -11.99
CA CYS A 170 33.60 -6.50 -13.21
C CYS A 170 33.18 -7.67 -14.12
N THR A 171 32.48 -8.68 -13.59
CA THR A 171 32.26 -9.97 -14.29
C THR A 171 30.79 -10.31 -14.50
N SER A 172 29.87 -9.52 -13.94
CA SER A 172 28.42 -9.76 -13.92
C SER A 172 27.68 -9.63 -15.26
N GLY A 173 28.35 -9.27 -16.37
CA GLY A 173 27.70 -9.05 -17.67
C GLY A 173 26.75 -7.83 -17.72
N MET A 174 26.43 -7.21 -16.58
CA MET A 174 25.53 -6.08 -16.46
C MET A 174 26.12 -4.81 -17.11
N GLU A 175 25.27 -4.09 -17.84
CA GLU A 175 25.64 -2.87 -18.54
C GLU A 175 25.34 -1.64 -17.69
N LEU A 176 26.34 -0.75 -17.55
CA LEU A 176 26.16 0.54 -16.89
C LEU A 176 25.65 1.56 -17.91
N HIS A 177 24.63 2.31 -17.53
CA HIS A 177 24.10 3.43 -18.29
C HIS A 177 24.18 4.70 -17.43
N VAL A 178 24.65 5.80 -18.03
CA VAL A 178 24.68 7.14 -17.43
C VAL A 178 24.20 8.15 -18.47
N ASP A 179 22.93 8.54 -18.40
CA ASP A 179 22.26 9.31 -19.45
C ASP A 179 21.17 10.25 -18.88
N ASN A 180 20.30 10.77 -19.74
CA ASN A 180 19.17 11.65 -19.37
C ASN A 180 17.83 10.90 -19.28
N ASN A 181 17.82 9.57 -19.30
CA ASN A 181 16.60 8.79 -19.32
C ASN A 181 16.07 8.58 -17.89
N PHE A 182 15.61 9.68 -17.28
CA PHE A 182 15.05 9.66 -15.92
C PHE A 182 13.72 8.90 -15.86
N GLU A 183 12.91 9.00 -16.91
CA GLU A 183 11.65 8.25 -17.07
C GLU A 183 11.90 6.74 -16.87
N ALA A 184 12.88 6.17 -17.58
CA ALA A 184 13.18 4.74 -17.47
C ALA A 184 13.56 4.29 -16.06
N ILE A 185 14.22 5.15 -15.27
CA ILE A 185 14.57 4.80 -13.89
C ILE A 185 13.40 5.00 -12.93
N TYR A 186 12.31 5.69 -13.27
CA TYR A 186 11.15 5.85 -12.38
C TYR A 186 9.94 5.02 -12.80
N GLU A 187 9.88 4.53 -14.03
CA GLU A 187 8.84 3.63 -14.50
C GLU A 187 9.11 2.16 -14.13
N SER A 188 8.15 1.53 -13.44
CA SER A 188 8.23 0.13 -13.04
C SER A 188 8.31 -0.82 -14.23
N PHE A 189 7.78 -0.42 -15.39
CA PHE A 189 7.85 -1.20 -16.63
C PHE A 189 9.30 -1.56 -17.02
N TRP A 190 10.27 -0.64 -16.86
CA TRP A 190 11.66 -0.88 -17.20
C TRP A 190 12.46 -1.59 -16.10
N CYS A 191 11.91 -1.64 -14.89
CA CYS A 191 12.57 -2.18 -13.70
C CYS A 191 12.29 -3.68 -13.52
N LYS A 192 13.27 -4.40 -12.95
CA LYS A 192 13.12 -5.80 -12.54
C LYS A 192 12.57 -5.84 -11.13
N GLY A 193 11.27 -6.06 -10.96
CA GLY A 193 10.64 -6.14 -9.64
C GLY A 193 10.60 -4.80 -8.90
N TYR A 194 10.37 -4.86 -7.58
CA TYR A 194 10.11 -3.69 -6.76
C TYR A 194 11.39 -3.08 -6.15
N PHE A 195 11.48 -1.74 -6.19
CA PHE A 195 12.64 -0.94 -5.76
C PHE A 195 12.41 -0.22 -4.41
N ASN A 196 11.22 -0.36 -3.81
CA ASN A 196 10.87 0.27 -2.53
C ASN A 196 11.08 1.79 -2.50
N SER A 197 10.60 2.47 -3.54
CA SER A 197 10.77 3.90 -3.76
C SER A 197 9.40 4.54 -4.01
N CYS A 198 9.06 5.55 -3.20
CA CYS A 198 7.83 6.32 -3.28
C CYS A 198 7.69 7.17 -4.56
N MET A 199 8.75 7.29 -5.36
CA MET A 199 8.75 8.06 -6.61
C MET A 199 8.52 7.19 -7.84
N THR A 200 8.36 5.86 -7.67
CA THR A 200 8.12 4.95 -8.79
C THR A 200 6.72 5.17 -9.34
N ASP A 201 6.59 5.29 -10.66
CA ASP A 201 5.32 5.50 -11.38
C ASP A 201 4.56 6.80 -11.00
N MET A 202 5.24 7.78 -10.39
CA MET A 202 4.63 9.05 -9.97
C MET A 202 4.71 10.15 -11.05
N ASP A 203 5.29 9.88 -12.22
CA ASP A 203 5.52 10.87 -13.29
C ASP A 203 6.30 12.15 -12.87
N ARG A 204 7.22 12.00 -11.91
CA ARG A 204 8.01 13.12 -11.34
C ARG A 204 9.42 13.26 -11.93
N HIS A 205 9.67 12.60 -13.05
CA HIS A 205 11.00 12.51 -13.63
C HIS A 205 11.46 13.84 -14.28
N SER A 206 10.51 14.72 -14.65
CA SER A 206 10.74 16.06 -15.19
C SER A 206 11.58 16.96 -14.27
N PHE A 207 11.42 16.81 -12.95
CA PHE A 207 12.26 17.50 -11.96
C PHE A 207 13.76 17.37 -12.28
N TYR A 208 14.23 16.17 -12.64
CA TYR A 208 15.64 15.93 -12.93
C TYR A 208 16.08 16.34 -14.34
N LEU A 209 15.12 16.49 -15.27
CA LEU A 209 15.37 16.98 -16.62
C LEU A 209 15.52 18.50 -16.64
N ASP A 210 14.65 19.19 -15.92
CA ASP A 210 14.44 20.62 -16.10
C ASP A 210 15.00 21.44 -14.94
N SER A 211 14.90 20.95 -13.70
CA SER A 211 15.19 21.76 -12.51
C SER A 211 16.61 21.61 -11.99
N VAL A 212 17.29 20.49 -12.23
CA VAL A 212 18.64 20.23 -11.68
C VAL A 212 19.61 19.67 -12.70
N LYS A 213 20.91 19.90 -12.48
CA LYS A 213 21.99 19.36 -13.33
C LYS A 213 22.37 17.94 -12.92
N ALA A 214 21.59 16.96 -13.37
CA ALA A 214 21.76 15.55 -13.02
C ALA A 214 21.89 14.61 -14.25
N LYS A 215 22.18 13.34 -13.96
CA LYS A 215 22.08 12.20 -14.88
C LYS A 215 21.41 11.02 -14.18
N ALA A 216 20.67 10.22 -14.93
CA ALA A 216 20.21 8.90 -14.49
C ALA A 216 21.38 7.92 -14.56
N ALA A 217 21.69 7.22 -13.47
CA ALA A 217 22.72 6.19 -13.43
C ALA A 217 22.11 4.85 -13.05
N TYR A 218 22.21 3.84 -13.90
CA TYR A 218 21.53 2.55 -13.68
C TYR A 218 22.25 1.36 -14.31
N LEU A 219 21.98 0.17 -13.77
CA LEU A 219 22.47 -1.12 -14.30
C LEU A 219 21.32 -1.88 -14.97
N LYS A 220 21.58 -2.37 -16.18
CA LYS A 220 20.72 -3.35 -16.86
C LYS A 220 21.29 -4.75 -16.75
N ASP A 221 20.43 -5.72 -16.52
CA ASP A 221 20.78 -7.14 -16.59
C ASP A 221 20.76 -7.67 -18.03
N GLU A 222 21.02 -8.98 -18.19
CA GLU A 222 21.04 -9.63 -19.51
C GLU A 222 19.68 -9.62 -20.24
N GLU A 223 18.59 -9.42 -19.50
CA GLU A 223 17.22 -9.28 -20.05
C GLU A 223 16.91 -7.82 -20.43
N GLY A 224 17.84 -6.90 -20.22
CA GLY A 224 17.68 -5.48 -20.49
C GLY A 224 16.85 -4.73 -19.44
N LYS A 225 16.54 -5.36 -18.29
CA LYS A 225 15.77 -4.76 -17.20
C LYS A 225 16.69 -4.04 -16.21
N ILE A 226 16.21 -2.93 -15.68
CA ILE A 226 16.94 -2.15 -14.68
C ILE A 226 16.90 -2.89 -13.34
N VAL A 227 18.07 -3.15 -12.76
CA VAL A 227 18.23 -3.86 -11.46
C VAL A 227 18.82 -2.99 -10.35
N ALA A 228 19.44 -1.87 -10.73
CA ALA A 228 19.97 -0.85 -9.82
C ALA A 228 19.86 0.52 -10.47
N ARG A 229 19.51 1.55 -9.68
CA ARG A 229 19.36 2.94 -10.14
C ARG A 229 19.76 3.95 -9.07
N ALA A 230 20.21 5.12 -9.50
CA ALA A 230 20.50 6.27 -8.67
C ALA A 230 20.51 7.56 -9.50
N ILE A 231 20.32 8.70 -8.84
CA ILE A 231 20.55 10.01 -9.43
C ILE A 231 22.01 10.40 -9.25
N LEU A 232 22.64 10.87 -10.33
CA LEU A 232 23.98 11.44 -10.31
C LEU A 232 23.91 12.95 -10.48
N PHE A 233 24.16 13.71 -9.42
CA PHE A 233 24.33 15.15 -9.52
C PHE A 233 25.71 15.46 -10.12
N THR A 234 25.72 16.16 -11.25
CA THR A 234 26.95 16.38 -12.03
C THR A 234 27.71 17.64 -11.66
N GLU A 235 27.04 18.55 -10.93
CA GLU A 235 27.47 19.93 -10.72
C GLU A 235 27.26 20.38 -9.26
N VAL A 236 27.79 19.61 -8.31
CA VAL A 236 27.72 19.95 -6.88
C VAL A 236 28.89 20.86 -6.50
N THR A 237 28.63 21.91 -5.72
CA THR A 237 29.68 22.80 -5.17
C THR A 237 29.78 22.62 -3.66
N ASP A 238 30.99 22.52 -3.11
CA ASP A 238 31.21 22.52 -1.65
C ASP A 238 31.50 23.92 -1.08
N GLN A 239 31.56 24.03 0.24
CA GLN A 239 31.85 25.30 0.92
C GLN A 239 33.21 25.95 0.57
N ASP A 240 34.13 25.18 -0.02
CA ASP A 240 35.44 25.65 -0.46
C ASP A 240 35.46 25.97 -1.97
N ASN A 241 34.29 26.04 -2.62
CA ASN A 241 34.09 26.21 -4.06
C ASN A 241 34.68 25.08 -4.92
N ARG A 242 34.82 23.87 -4.38
CA ARG A 242 35.23 22.70 -5.17
C ARG A 242 34.01 22.06 -5.81
N ARG A 243 34.23 21.51 -7.00
CA ARG A 243 33.19 20.85 -7.80
C ARG A 243 33.24 19.35 -7.64
N TRP A 244 32.08 18.73 -7.52
CA TRP A 244 31.90 17.32 -7.25
C TRP A 244 30.81 16.72 -8.11
N ARG A 245 31.01 15.47 -8.52
CA ARG A 245 29.98 14.59 -9.07
C ARG A 245 29.57 13.61 -7.99
N LEU A 246 28.38 13.80 -7.41
CA LEU A 246 27.92 13.01 -6.28
C LEU A 246 26.77 12.10 -6.69
N LEU A 247 26.94 10.81 -6.43
CA LEU A 247 25.87 9.83 -6.60
C LEU A 247 24.94 9.87 -5.36
N GLU A 248 23.67 10.11 -5.60
CA GLU A 248 22.60 10.05 -4.59
C GLU A 248 22.31 8.59 -4.18
N ARG A 249 21.35 8.38 -3.27
CA ARG A 249 20.95 7.06 -2.78
C ARG A 249 20.70 6.06 -3.91
N GLN A 250 21.17 4.83 -3.69
CA GLN A 250 21.06 3.74 -4.64
C GLN A 250 19.88 2.84 -4.31
N TYR A 251 18.99 2.66 -5.28
CA TYR A 251 17.81 1.79 -5.21
C TYR A 251 18.04 0.55 -6.07
N THR A 252 17.59 -0.61 -5.59
CA THR A 252 17.83 -1.90 -6.25
C THR A 252 16.64 -2.82 -6.09
N THR A 253 16.51 -3.76 -7.02
CA THR A 253 15.55 -4.86 -6.94
C THR A 253 15.72 -5.60 -5.61
N GLY A 254 14.63 -5.69 -4.83
CA GLY A 254 14.64 -6.42 -3.56
C GLY A 254 15.61 -5.85 -2.52
N GLU A 255 15.99 -4.57 -2.66
CA GLU A 255 16.91 -3.85 -1.77
C GLU A 255 18.33 -4.46 -1.68
N ASP A 256 18.72 -5.28 -2.64
CA ASP A 256 20.00 -6.00 -2.67
C ASP A 256 21.20 -5.03 -2.52
N GLU A 257 21.90 -5.15 -1.40
CA GLU A 257 23.10 -4.34 -1.10
C GLU A 257 24.22 -4.61 -2.12
N MET A 258 24.35 -5.83 -2.62
CA MET A 258 25.39 -6.19 -3.60
C MET A 258 25.19 -5.41 -4.89
N LEU A 259 23.95 -5.29 -5.37
CA LEU A 259 23.63 -4.49 -6.55
C LEU A 259 23.93 -2.99 -6.33
N LYS A 260 23.68 -2.45 -5.12
CA LYS A 260 24.01 -1.05 -4.78
C LYS A 260 25.50 -0.81 -4.91
N TYR A 261 26.31 -1.67 -4.30
CA TYR A 261 27.76 -1.59 -4.40
C TYR A 261 28.28 -1.85 -5.83
N MET A 262 27.63 -2.72 -6.61
CA MET A 262 28.01 -2.94 -8.01
C MET A 262 27.80 -1.69 -8.87
N LEU A 263 26.68 -1.00 -8.72
CA LEU A 263 26.41 0.27 -9.40
C LEU A 263 27.48 1.31 -9.06
N VAL A 264 27.75 1.53 -7.76
CA VAL A 264 28.80 2.44 -7.29
C VAL A 264 30.16 2.07 -7.87
N ASN A 265 30.54 0.78 -7.83
CA ASN A 265 31.85 0.33 -8.30
C ASN A 265 32.03 0.56 -9.81
N LYS A 266 31.03 0.27 -10.64
CA LYS A 266 31.09 0.52 -12.09
C LYS A 266 31.23 2.01 -12.39
N LEU A 267 30.47 2.85 -11.69
CA LEU A 267 30.57 4.31 -11.80
C LEU A 267 31.96 4.85 -11.44
N ILE A 268 32.60 4.29 -10.40
CA ILE A 268 33.98 4.63 -10.01
C ILE A 268 34.97 4.19 -11.09
N GLN A 269 34.82 2.96 -11.60
CA GLN A 269 35.73 2.39 -12.60
C GLN A 269 35.73 3.18 -13.91
N GLU A 270 34.55 3.60 -14.36
CA GLU A 270 34.38 4.41 -15.58
C GLU A 270 34.58 5.92 -15.32
N GLY A 271 34.84 6.31 -14.07
CA GLY A 271 35.23 7.67 -13.71
C GLY A 271 34.09 8.68 -13.74
N TYR A 272 32.84 8.25 -13.53
CA TYR A 272 31.66 9.12 -13.54
C TYR A 272 31.46 9.93 -12.25
N ILE A 273 31.97 9.46 -11.12
CA ILE A 273 31.66 10.02 -9.79
C ILE A 273 32.91 10.35 -8.98
N ASP A 274 32.80 11.34 -8.10
CA ASP A 274 33.85 11.77 -7.15
C ASP A 274 33.49 11.39 -5.70
N GLY A 275 32.20 11.20 -5.42
CA GLY A 275 31.68 10.69 -4.17
C GLY A 275 30.29 10.08 -4.35
N TYR A 276 29.80 9.42 -3.30
CA TYR A 276 28.50 8.76 -3.30
C TYR A 276 27.88 8.74 -1.91
N LYS A 277 26.55 8.72 -1.84
CA LYS A 277 25.81 8.50 -0.60
C LYS A 277 26.08 7.09 -0.10
N ILE A 278 26.43 6.96 1.17
CA ILE A 278 26.82 5.70 1.81
C ILE A 278 25.74 4.65 1.55
N VAL A 279 26.14 3.48 1.05
CA VAL A 279 25.24 2.35 0.83
C VAL A 279 24.59 1.97 2.16
N GLY A 280 23.26 1.99 2.21
CA GLY A 280 22.48 1.71 3.43
C GLY A 280 22.18 2.93 4.30
N ALA A 281 22.62 4.13 3.90
CA ALA A 281 22.19 5.37 4.55
C ALA A 281 20.66 5.57 4.45
N SER A 282 20.08 6.18 5.47
CA SER A 282 18.66 6.51 5.51
C SER A 282 18.32 7.69 4.59
N CYS A 283 17.07 7.78 4.12
CA CYS A 283 16.56 8.96 3.39
C CYS A 283 16.72 10.24 4.19
N HIS A 284 16.67 10.16 5.52
CA HIS A 284 16.77 11.35 6.38
C HIS A 284 18.22 11.82 6.60
N GLU A 285 19.23 11.07 6.14
CA GLU A 285 20.65 11.39 6.35
C GLU A 285 21.23 12.17 5.16
N ALA A 286 20.91 13.46 5.06
CA ALA A 286 21.34 14.32 3.95
C ALA A 286 22.87 14.47 3.81
N ASN A 287 23.63 14.23 4.89
CA ASN A 287 25.08 14.40 4.93
C ASN A 287 25.86 13.10 4.72
N ALA A 288 25.20 11.96 4.49
CA ALA A 288 25.86 10.66 4.48
C ALA A 288 26.65 10.38 3.19
N PHE A 289 27.56 11.28 2.79
CA PHE A 289 28.43 11.12 1.62
C PHE A 289 29.83 10.67 2.00
N VAL A 290 30.45 9.91 1.10
CA VAL A 290 31.87 9.52 1.14
C VAL A 290 32.51 9.75 -0.22
N GLY A 291 33.80 10.11 -0.23
CA GLY A 291 34.60 10.18 -1.45
C GLY A 291 34.90 8.78 -2.00
N ILE A 292 35.24 8.69 -3.29
CA ILE A 292 35.65 7.42 -3.92
C ILE A 292 36.88 6.76 -3.28
N ASP A 293 37.67 7.55 -2.55
CA ASP A 293 38.81 7.07 -1.75
C ASP A 293 38.39 6.53 -0.37
N GLY A 294 37.11 6.64 -0.01
CA GLY A 294 36.56 6.27 1.30
C GLY A 294 36.70 7.36 2.36
N SER A 295 37.12 8.57 1.99
CA SER A 295 37.13 9.72 2.89
C SER A 295 35.70 10.10 3.28
N SER A 296 35.48 10.41 4.57
CA SER A 296 34.19 10.93 5.03
C SER A 296 33.96 12.33 4.48
N LEU A 297 32.78 12.57 3.90
CA LEU A 297 32.31 13.89 3.50
C LEU A 297 31.16 14.37 4.40
N PHE A 298 30.96 13.74 5.56
CA PHE A 298 29.82 14.02 6.45
C PHE A 298 29.74 15.47 6.93
N ASP A 299 30.89 16.09 7.22
CA ASP A 299 30.94 17.49 7.68
C ASP A 299 30.95 18.49 6.51
N ARG A 300 30.83 18.04 5.25
CA ARG A 300 30.83 18.90 4.07
C ARG A 300 29.44 19.50 3.85
N LYS A 301 29.47 20.77 3.46
CA LYS A 301 28.30 21.55 3.06
C LYS A 301 28.32 21.66 1.56
N PHE A 302 27.28 21.15 0.93
CA PHE A 302 27.13 21.08 -0.51
C PHE A 302 25.88 21.85 -0.96
N GLU A 303 25.99 22.44 -2.15
CA GLU A 303 24.91 23.10 -2.86
C GLU A 303 24.85 22.63 -4.32
N ILE A 304 23.64 22.65 -4.89
CA ILE A 304 23.37 22.45 -6.32
C ILE A 304 22.51 23.59 -6.84
N ASP A 305 22.66 23.90 -8.13
CA ASP A 305 21.69 24.72 -8.86
C ASP A 305 20.36 23.95 -8.91
N CYS A 306 19.26 24.63 -8.56
CA CYS A 306 17.92 24.08 -8.58
C CYS A 306 16.93 25.16 -9.04
N ASP A 307 16.35 25.01 -10.22
CA ASP A 307 15.43 25.97 -10.82
C ASP A 307 14.00 25.45 -10.71
N LEU A 308 13.24 25.96 -9.74
CA LEU A 308 11.83 25.61 -9.52
C LEU A 308 10.97 26.86 -9.41
N ALA A 309 9.88 26.88 -10.18
CA ALA A 309 8.68 27.67 -9.93
C ALA A 309 7.77 26.99 -8.90
N MET A 310 6.72 27.71 -8.47
CA MET A 310 5.81 27.22 -7.42
C MET A 310 4.98 26.01 -7.87
N ASP A 311 4.63 25.95 -9.14
CA ASP A 311 3.81 24.94 -9.80
C ASP A 311 4.62 23.83 -10.50
N ASP A 312 5.96 23.93 -10.48
CA ASP A 312 6.83 22.92 -11.08
C ASP A 312 6.75 21.58 -10.34
N THR A 313 6.92 20.50 -11.09
CA THR A 313 6.87 19.13 -10.56
C THR A 313 8.04 18.85 -9.62
N LEU A 314 7.75 18.38 -8.42
CA LEU A 314 8.73 18.00 -7.42
C LEU A 314 9.03 16.50 -7.45
N SER A 315 10.28 16.18 -7.15
CA SER A 315 10.69 14.84 -6.74
C SER A 315 11.24 14.88 -5.32
N TYR A 316 10.97 13.85 -4.52
CA TYR A 316 11.52 13.70 -3.18
C TYR A 316 13.04 13.68 -3.21
N GLN A 317 13.68 14.56 -2.42
CA GLN A 317 15.13 14.67 -2.32
C GLN A 317 15.66 14.11 -0.99
N ASP A 318 16.56 13.12 -1.10
CA ASP A 318 17.23 12.51 0.06
C ASP A 318 18.32 13.40 0.68
N SER A 319 19.02 14.19 -0.13
CA SER A 319 20.16 14.98 0.33
C SER A 319 19.96 16.47 0.13
N PHE A 320 19.76 16.92 -1.11
CA PHE A 320 19.60 18.33 -1.45
C PHE A 320 18.17 18.81 -1.23
N LYS A 321 17.75 18.83 0.04
CA LYS A 321 16.35 19.01 0.41
C LYS A 321 15.98 20.38 0.97
N TRP A 322 16.96 21.21 1.29
CA TRP A 322 16.69 22.60 1.69
C TRP A 322 16.80 23.47 0.45
N TYR A 323 15.67 23.93 -0.09
CA TYR A 323 15.60 24.72 -1.30
C TYR A 323 15.36 26.20 -0.99
N ASP A 324 16.28 27.04 -1.45
CA ASP A 324 16.15 28.50 -1.40
C ASP A 324 15.58 28.99 -2.74
N TYR A 325 14.31 29.41 -2.70
CA TYR A 325 13.56 29.84 -3.88
C TYR A 325 14.15 31.11 -4.53
N GLU A 326 14.73 32.00 -3.73
CA GLU A 326 15.31 33.26 -4.19
C GLU A 326 16.69 33.03 -4.81
N GLU A 327 17.51 32.17 -4.20
CA GLU A 327 18.84 31.83 -4.73
C GLU A 327 18.81 30.80 -5.86
N ARG A 328 17.68 30.10 -6.07
CA ARG A 328 17.54 29.00 -7.04
C ARG A 328 18.57 27.89 -6.78
N LYS A 329 18.68 27.49 -5.51
CA LYS A 329 19.67 26.52 -5.05
C LYS A 329 19.09 25.58 -4.01
N ALA A 330 19.55 24.33 -4.04
CA ALA A 330 19.25 23.34 -3.02
C ALA A 330 20.51 22.90 -2.27
N TYR A 331 20.39 22.72 -0.96
CA TYR A 331 21.50 22.45 -0.03
C TYR A 331 21.30 21.11 0.67
N ASN A 332 22.41 20.50 1.10
CA ASN A 332 22.37 19.32 1.98
C ASN A 332 22.34 19.66 3.48
N TYR A 333 22.22 20.94 3.82
CA TYR A 333 22.11 21.44 5.19
C TYR A 333 21.07 22.57 5.22
N LYS A 334 20.49 22.82 6.40
CA LYS A 334 19.61 23.98 6.59
C LYS A 334 20.36 25.28 6.30
N HIS A 335 19.99 25.97 5.23
CA HIS A 335 20.65 27.19 4.76
C HIS A 335 20.01 28.43 5.38
N SER A 336 18.69 28.54 5.26
CA SER A 336 17.87 29.63 5.80
C SER A 336 16.74 29.10 6.70
N ALA A 337 16.04 30.02 7.36
CA ALA A 337 14.80 29.70 8.06
C ALA A 337 13.62 29.51 7.10
N ASP A 338 13.70 30.14 5.92
CA ASP A 338 12.63 30.23 4.93
C ASP A 338 12.81 29.22 3.76
N ASP A 339 13.73 28.26 3.89
CA ASP A 339 13.93 27.22 2.88
C ASP A 339 12.68 26.34 2.75
N TYR A 340 12.30 26.04 1.51
CA TYR A 340 11.35 24.96 1.21
C TYR A 340 12.02 23.61 1.48
N LEU A 341 11.25 22.66 2.00
CA LEU A 341 11.70 21.30 2.24
C LEU A 341 11.27 20.39 1.09
N LEU A 342 12.23 19.96 0.28
CA LEU A 342 12.01 19.02 -0.82
C LEU A 342 12.05 17.54 -0.37
N ASP A 343 11.94 17.26 0.93
CA ASP A 343 11.69 15.90 1.44
C ASP A 343 10.19 15.61 1.60
N THR A 344 9.39 16.17 0.69
CA THR A 344 7.95 15.97 0.57
C THR A 344 7.58 15.08 -0.60
N THR A 345 6.38 14.49 -0.52
CA THR A 345 5.71 13.81 -1.63
C THR A 345 4.63 14.68 -2.25
N ASP A 346 4.59 15.99 -1.98
CA ASP A 346 3.70 16.91 -2.69
C ASP A 346 4.12 17.02 -4.17
N ARG A 347 3.18 17.31 -5.05
CA ARG A 347 3.42 17.46 -6.49
C ARG A 347 4.22 18.71 -6.82
N ASN A 348 3.98 19.80 -6.10
CA ASN A 348 4.62 21.11 -6.31
C ASN A 348 4.81 21.87 -4.99
N LEU A 349 5.43 23.06 -5.03
CA LEU A 349 5.73 23.84 -3.83
C LEU A 349 4.49 24.47 -3.18
N ASN A 350 3.33 24.46 -3.84
CA ASN A 350 2.07 24.91 -3.24
C ASN A 350 1.50 23.89 -2.25
N GLY A 351 2.00 22.66 -2.24
CA GLY A 351 1.46 21.56 -1.44
C GLY A 351 0.27 20.88 -2.11
N ASP A 352 0.17 20.93 -3.44
CA ASP A 352 -0.82 20.13 -4.17
C ASP A 352 -0.40 18.65 -4.06
N ASP A 353 -1.19 17.82 -3.39
CA ASP A 353 -0.91 16.38 -3.28
C ASP A 353 -1.28 15.62 -4.58
N ASP A 354 -0.58 14.51 -4.84
CA ASP A 354 -0.89 13.55 -5.93
C ASP A 354 -2.01 12.57 -5.54
N GLU A 355 -2.59 12.69 -4.34
CA GLU A 355 -3.88 12.05 -4.05
C GLU A 355 -4.93 12.73 -4.91
N SER A 356 -5.13 12.21 -6.12
CA SER A 356 -6.39 12.41 -6.80
C SER A 356 -7.48 12.04 -5.79
N GLU A 357 -8.33 12.98 -5.40
CA GLU A 357 -9.59 12.71 -4.70
C GLU A 357 -10.55 11.84 -5.55
N GLU A 358 -10.03 11.16 -6.59
CA GLU A 358 -10.78 10.38 -7.52
C GLU A 358 -11.13 9.02 -6.90
N ALA A 359 -12.34 8.92 -6.38
CA ALA A 359 -12.96 7.68 -5.95
C ALA A 359 -13.25 6.77 -7.17
N TRP A 360 -13.29 5.45 -6.94
CA TRP A 360 -13.57 4.48 -8.01
C TRP A 360 -15.03 4.06 -7.96
N ASP A 361 -15.79 4.39 -9.01
CA ASP A 361 -17.15 3.91 -9.22
C ASP A 361 -17.11 2.48 -9.79
N GLU A 362 -17.47 1.51 -8.95
CA GLU A 362 -17.55 0.09 -9.31
C GLU A 362 -18.73 -0.21 -10.25
N TYR A 363 -19.81 0.56 -10.22
CA TYR A 363 -20.97 0.34 -11.09
C TYR A 363 -20.68 0.79 -12.52
N ASN A 364 -20.17 2.01 -12.70
CA ASN A 364 -19.87 2.58 -14.03
C ASN A 364 -18.44 2.28 -14.53
N GLN A 365 -17.60 1.66 -13.69
CA GLN A 365 -16.22 1.27 -14.00
C GLN A 365 -15.35 2.47 -14.43
N ARG A 366 -15.43 3.56 -13.67
CA ARG A 366 -14.70 4.80 -13.94
C ARG A 366 -14.26 5.49 -12.64
N TYR A 367 -13.29 6.38 -12.76
CA TYR A 367 -12.91 7.29 -11.67
C TYR A 367 -13.88 8.49 -11.63
N CYS A 368 -14.29 8.90 -10.42
CA CYS A 368 -15.20 10.02 -10.15
C CYS A 368 -14.74 10.80 -8.90
N THR A 369 -15.39 11.92 -8.57
CA THR A 369 -14.95 12.79 -7.46
C THR A 369 -15.34 12.25 -6.07
N GLU A 370 -16.49 11.59 -5.96
CA GLU A 370 -17.02 11.09 -4.69
C GLU A 370 -17.89 9.86 -4.95
N THR A 371 -17.82 8.85 -4.06
CA THR A 371 -18.68 7.66 -4.12
C THR A 371 -19.57 7.53 -2.90
N GLN A 372 -20.71 6.87 -3.07
CA GLN A 372 -21.64 6.43 -2.05
C GLN A 372 -21.69 4.91 -2.03
N VAL A 373 -21.60 4.32 -0.84
CA VAL A 373 -21.81 2.88 -0.63
C VAL A 373 -23.26 2.53 -0.94
N CYS A 374 -23.43 1.61 -1.88
CA CYS A 374 -24.71 1.06 -2.33
C CYS A 374 -24.69 -0.48 -2.30
N TYR A 375 -25.85 -1.10 -2.45
CA TYR A 375 -26.01 -2.55 -2.44
C TYR A 375 -26.71 -3.05 -3.70
N MET A 376 -26.17 -4.11 -4.31
CA MET A 376 -26.74 -4.79 -5.48
C MET A 376 -26.60 -6.31 -5.31
N GLU A 377 -27.69 -7.06 -5.42
CA GLU A 377 -27.78 -8.50 -5.14
C GLU A 377 -27.20 -8.88 -3.76
N GLY A 378 -27.36 -7.99 -2.77
CA GLY A 378 -26.81 -8.14 -1.41
C GLY A 378 -25.29 -7.94 -1.29
N ARG A 379 -24.63 -7.46 -2.36
CA ARG A 379 -23.21 -7.10 -2.35
C ARG A 379 -23.03 -5.58 -2.22
N GLU A 380 -22.12 -5.18 -1.36
CA GLU A 380 -21.66 -3.79 -1.23
C GLU A 380 -20.82 -3.36 -2.45
N ILE A 381 -21.13 -2.19 -3.02
CA ILE A 381 -20.44 -1.56 -4.14
C ILE A 381 -20.33 -0.04 -3.91
N GLU A 382 -19.26 0.57 -4.41
CA GLU A 382 -19.05 2.03 -4.40
C GLU A 382 -19.56 2.62 -5.72
N VAL A 383 -20.43 3.63 -5.67
CA VAL A 383 -21.08 4.22 -6.86
C VAL A 383 -20.93 5.74 -6.85
N ASP A 384 -20.70 6.36 -8.00
CA ASP A 384 -20.61 7.83 -8.12
C ASP A 384 -21.88 8.50 -7.57
N VAL A 385 -21.69 9.51 -6.70
CA VAL A 385 -22.80 10.28 -6.10
C VAL A 385 -23.67 10.98 -7.14
N ASP A 386 -23.11 11.29 -8.32
CA ASP A 386 -23.83 11.93 -9.42
C ASP A 386 -24.66 10.93 -10.26
N ASP A 387 -24.48 9.62 -10.09
CA ASP A 387 -25.12 8.55 -10.90
C ASP A 387 -26.00 7.58 -10.08
N LEU A 388 -26.61 8.04 -8.98
CA LEU A 388 -27.46 7.19 -8.11
C LEU A 388 -28.87 6.89 -8.67
N GLU A 389 -29.14 7.15 -9.96
CA GLU A 389 -30.48 7.06 -10.58
C GLU A 389 -31.08 5.65 -10.54
N ASP A 390 -30.24 4.61 -10.57
CA ASP A 390 -30.66 3.20 -10.52
C ASP A 390 -30.80 2.65 -9.09
N PHE A 391 -30.50 3.46 -8.08
CA PHE A 391 -30.54 3.08 -6.67
C PHE A 391 -31.71 3.76 -5.95
N ARG A 392 -32.23 3.09 -4.91
CA ARG A 392 -33.34 3.56 -4.08
C ARG A 392 -32.89 3.59 -2.63
N TYR A 393 -33.12 4.73 -1.98
CA TYR A 393 -32.85 4.88 -0.56
C TYR A 393 -33.93 4.20 0.27
N ILE A 394 -33.54 3.29 1.15
CA ILE A 394 -34.43 2.61 2.09
C ILE A 394 -34.22 3.22 3.47
N SER A 395 -35.18 4.05 3.89
CA SER A 395 -35.11 4.80 5.16
C SER A 395 -35.06 3.91 6.41
N SER A 396 -35.56 2.67 6.36
CA SER A 396 -35.60 1.77 7.51
C SER A 396 -34.22 1.20 7.90
N CYS A 397 -33.33 0.99 6.94
CA CYS A 397 -31.94 0.59 7.17
C CYS A 397 -30.93 1.73 6.94
N GLY A 398 -31.34 2.79 6.24
CA GLY A 398 -30.49 3.94 5.96
C GLY A 398 -29.49 3.71 4.82
N GLU A 399 -29.83 2.84 3.87
CA GLU A 399 -28.94 2.34 2.82
C GLU A 399 -29.53 2.55 1.42
N TYR A 400 -28.67 2.61 0.41
CA TYR A 400 -29.05 2.62 -1.01
C TYR A 400 -29.00 1.20 -1.59
N HIS A 401 -30.08 0.76 -2.21
CA HIS A 401 -30.19 -0.56 -2.85
C HIS A 401 -30.57 -0.41 -4.32
N HIS A 402 -30.04 -1.26 -5.19
CA HIS A 402 -30.39 -1.25 -6.60
C HIS A 402 -31.90 -1.50 -6.78
N HIS A 403 -32.54 -0.83 -7.74
CA HIS A 403 -34.00 -0.87 -7.88
C HIS A 403 -34.56 -2.30 -8.02
N ASP A 404 -33.82 -3.21 -8.67
CA ASP A 404 -34.20 -4.64 -8.79
C ASP A 404 -34.31 -5.38 -7.44
N ASP A 405 -33.58 -4.92 -6.43
CA ASP A 405 -33.60 -5.49 -5.07
C ASP A 405 -34.67 -4.85 -4.17
N THR A 406 -35.46 -3.92 -4.71
CA THR A 406 -36.44 -3.13 -3.94
C THR A 406 -37.87 -3.27 -4.45
N VAL A 407 -38.82 -3.11 -3.55
CA VAL A 407 -40.26 -3.04 -3.82
C VAL A 407 -40.79 -1.74 -3.22
N PHE A 408 -41.67 -1.06 -3.96
CA PHE A 408 -42.41 0.10 -3.47
C PHE A 408 -43.70 -0.36 -2.79
N CYS A 409 -43.92 0.08 -1.55
CA CYS A 409 -45.15 -0.17 -0.81
C CYS A 409 -46.12 0.99 -1.01
N ASP A 410 -47.22 0.74 -1.74
CA ASP A 410 -48.21 1.76 -2.07
C ASP A 410 -48.99 2.29 -0.85
N TRP A 411 -49.03 1.54 0.26
CA TRP A 411 -49.73 1.97 1.47
C TRP A 411 -48.99 3.05 2.26
N CYS A 412 -47.67 2.89 2.43
CA CYS A 412 -46.84 3.81 3.22
C CYS A 412 -45.93 4.70 2.36
N GLU A 413 -46.04 4.58 1.04
CA GLU A 413 -45.29 5.34 0.03
C GLU A 413 -43.77 5.25 0.24
N SER A 414 -43.25 4.06 0.57
CA SER A 414 -41.82 3.85 0.83
C SER A 414 -41.28 2.56 0.22
N TYR A 415 -39.97 2.53 -0.03
CA TYR A 415 -39.26 1.36 -0.54
C TYR A 415 -38.84 0.42 0.60
N CYS A 416 -38.93 -0.88 0.33
CA CYS A 416 -38.38 -1.95 1.16
C CYS A 416 -37.61 -2.96 0.30
N LEU A 417 -36.83 -3.84 0.93
CA LEU A 417 -36.15 -4.92 0.22
C LEU A 417 -37.15 -5.95 -0.29
N THR A 418 -36.94 -6.44 -1.51
CA THR A 418 -37.78 -7.50 -2.11
C THR A 418 -37.86 -8.73 -1.20
N GLY A 419 -36.73 -9.12 -0.60
CA GLY A 419 -36.67 -10.26 0.32
C GLY A 419 -37.44 -10.09 1.63
N ASP A 420 -37.72 -8.85 2.04
CA ASP A 420 -38.43 -8.53 3.29
C ASP A 420 -39.89 -8.13 3.04
N SER A 421 -40.30 -8.05 1.78
CA SER A 421 -41.67 -7.69 1.38
C SER A 421 -42.66 -8.82 1.65
N VAL A 422 -43.93 -8.45 1.84
CA VAL A 422 -45.04 -9.37 2.07
C VAL A 422 -46.05 -9.20 0.94
N TYR A 423 -46.37 -10.29 0.26
CA TYR A 423 -47.36 -10.31 -0.83
C TYR A 423 -48.79 -10.45 -0.29
N SER A 424 -49.75 -9.78 -0.94
CA SER A 424 -51.19 -9.93 -0.72
C SER A 424 -51.87 -10.59 -1.91
N GLU A 425 -52.63 -11.65 -1.67
CA GLU A 425 -53.47 -12.26 -2.72
C GLU A 425 -54.74 -11.42 -3.01
N ILE A 426 -55.20 -10.61 -2.06
CA ILE A 426 -56.43 -9.80 -2.22
C ILE A 426 -56.18 -8.56 -3.08
N THR A 427 -55.01 -7.93 -2.91
CA THR A 427 -54.65 -6.72 -3.68
C THR A 427 -53.68 -7.00 -4.82
N GLU A 428 -53.12 -8.21 -4.90
CA GLU A 428 -52.10 -8.65 -5.88
C GLU A 428 -50.80 -7.80 -5.85
N GLU A 429 -50.51 -7.17 -4.70
CA GLU A 429 -49.39 -6.25 -4.51
C GLU A 429 -48.47 -6.68 -3.36
N TYR A 430 -47.27 -6.09 -3.31
CA TYR A 430 -46.27 -6.33 -2.27
C TYR A 430 -46.18 -5.14 -1.30
N TYR A 431 -46.04 -5.44 -0.01
CA TYR A 431 -46.05 -4.46 1.07
C TYR A 431 -44.82 -4.59 1.94
N CYS A 432 -44.40 -3.48 2.56
CA CYS A 432 -43.20 -3.45 3.41
C CYS A 432 -43.35 -4.20 4.73
N CYS A 433 -44.58 -4.48 5.18
CA CYS A 433 -44.85 -5.23 6.40
C CYS A 433 -46.30 -5.75 6.45
N GLU A 434 -46.56 -6.67 7.36
CA GLU A 434 -47.88 -7.27 7.59
C GLU A 434 -48.97 -6.22 7.85
N GLN A 435 -48.68 -5.19 8.65
CA GLN A 435 -49.65 -4.14 8.97
C GLN A 435 -50.08 -3.37 7.73
N CYS A 436 -49.13 -2.99 6.85
CA CYS A 436 -49.46 -2.28 5.62
C CYS A 436 -50.30 -3.15 4.68
N ARG A 437 -50.00 -4.47 4.63
CA ARG A 437 -50.78 -5.43 3.88
C ARG A 437 -52.21 -5.51 4.42
N GLU A 438 -52.38 -5.76 5.72
CA GLU A 438 -53.70 -5.89 6.36
C GLU A 438 -54.53 -4.62 6.22
N ASP A 439 -53.94 -3.43 6.40
CA ASP A 439 -54.64 -2.17 6.24
C ASP A 439 -55.09 -1.95 4.78
N ALA A 440 -54.24 -2.27 3.81
CA ALA A 440 -54.57 -2.20 2.39
C ALA A 440 -55.66 -3.20 2.00
N GLU A 441 -55.57 -4.45 2.47
CA GLU A 441 -56.58 -5.49 2.26
C GLU A 441 -57.93 -5.10 2.86
N ASN A 442 -57.95 -4.56 4.07
CA ASN A 442 -59.18 -4.08 4.71
C ASN A 442 -59.79 -2.92 3.91
N CYS A 443 -58.97 -1.96 3.46
CA CYS A 443 -59.45 -0.86 2.62
C CYS A 443 -59.96 -1.34 1.26
N HIS A 444 -59.35 -2.37 0.68
CA HIS A 444 -59.80 -2.99 -0.57
C HIS A 444 -61.16 -3.66 -0.37
N LYS A 445 -61.31 -4.50 0.67
CA LYS A 445 -62.56 -5.17 1.01
C LYS A 445 -63.70 -4.17 1.25
N GLU A 446 -63.44 -3.11 2.02
CA GLU A 446 -64.44 -2.06 2.28
C GLU A 446 -64.95 -1.37 1.00
N LYS A 447 -64.13 -1.31 -0.06
CA LYS A 447 -64.48 -0.63 -1.31
C LYS A 447 -65.12 -1.55 -2.34
N TYR A 448 -64.69 -2.80 -2.40
CA TYR A 448 -64.98 -3.69 -3.53
C TYR A 448 -65.71 -4.98 -3.14
N TRP A 449 -65.72 -5.36 -1.86
CA TRP A 449 -66.34 -6.59 -1.38
C TRP A 449 -67.65 -6.29 -0.64
N HIS A 450 -68.40 -7.34 -0.33
CA HIS A 450 -69.71 -7.28 0.32
C HIS A 450 -69.65 -7.92 1.71
N TYR A 451 -70.16 -7.21 2.72
CA TYR A 451 -70.13 -7.68 4.11
C TYR A 451 -71.37 -8.51 4.46
N SER A 452 -71.14 -9.70 5.02
CA SER A 452 -72.19 -10.51 5.65
C SER A 452 -72.36 -10.11 7.12
N GLU A 453 -73.52 -9.56 7.48
CA GLU A 453 -73.83 -9.21 8.88
C GLU A 453 -73.89 -10.45 9.79
N TYR A 454 -74.36 -11.59 9.25
CA TYR A 454 -74.48 -12.84 9.99
C TYR A 454 -73.12 -13.51 10.21
N ASP A 455 -72.35 -13.70 9.14
CA ASP A 455 -71.04 -14.37 9.18
C ASP A 455 -69.95 -13.49 9.80
N LYS A 456 -70.19 -12.16 9.79
CA LYS A 456 -69.25 -11.12 10.22
C LYS A 456 -67.96 -11.10 9.40
N ASP A 457 -68.06 -11.43 8.12
CA ASP A 457 -66.93 -11.51 7.19
C ASP A 457 -67.26 -10.87 5.82
N TRP A 458 -66.23 -10.62 5.02
CA TRP A 458 -66.32 -10.02 3.69
C TRP A 458 -66.23 -11.07 2.58
N PHE A 459 -67.03 -10.90 1.53
CA PHE A 459 -67.11 -11.79 0.37
C PHE A 459 -66.96 -10.98 -0.91
N GLU A 460 -66.19 -11.49 -1.87
CA GLU A 460 -65.88 -10.78 -3.12
C GLU A 460 -67.12 -10.62 -4.01
N ASP A 461 -67.90 -11.70 -4.17
CA ASP A 461 -69.06 -11.73 -5.06
C ASP A 461 -70.37 -11.49 -4.31
N ALA A 462 -71.13 -10.48 -4.73
CA ALA A 462 -72.44 -10.17 -4.15
C ALA A 462 -73.45 -11.32 -4.27
N ASP A 463 -73.34 -12.11 -5.35
CA ASP A 463 -74.25 -13.22 -5.66
C ASP A 463 -74.10 -14.39 -4.68
N GLU A 464 -73.02 -14.42 -3.90
CA GLU A 464 -72.79 -15.40 -2.83
C GLU A 464 -73.49 -15.03 -1.51
N LEU A 465 -74.11 -13.84 -1.46
CA LEU A 465 -74.86 -13.36 -0.30
C LEU A 465 -76.36 -13.38 -0.56
N THR A 466 -77.11 -13.69 0.48
CA THR A 466 -78.57 -13.58 0.53
C THR A 466 -79.00 -12.98 1.87
N GLU A 467 -80.30 -12.90 2.14
CA GLU A 467 -80.85 -12.35 3.38
C GLU A 467 -81.44 -13.44 4.29
N ILE A 468 -81.17 -13.35 5.58
CA ILE A 468 -81.83 -14.13 6.64
C ILE A 468 -82.59 -13.21 7.59
N GLN A 469 -83.81 -13.62 7.92
CA GLN A 469 -84.68 -12.95 8.85
C GLN A 469 -84.46 -13.51 10.27
N ILE A 470 -83.89 -12.68 11.16
CA ILE A 470 -83.58 -13.04 12.55
C ILE A 470 -84.63 -12.44 13.49
N TRP A 471 -85.29 -13.28 14.29
CA TRP A 471 -86.37 -12.82 15.17
C TRP A 471 -85.86 -12.10 16.41
N ASN A 472 -86.20 -10.82 16.56
CA ASN A 472 -85.94 -10.06 17.77
C ASN A 472 -87.12 -10.17 18.74
N GLN A 473 -86.94 -10.94 19.82
CA GLN A 473 -88.00 -11.17 20.82
C GLN A 473 -88.44 -9.91 21.58
N GLN A 474 -87.56 -8.92 21.76
CA GLN A 474 -87.87 -7.69 22.49
C GLN A 474 -88.69 -6.72 21.63
N GLU A 475 -88.34 -6.60 20.35
CA GLU A 475 -89.00 -5.73 19.38
C GLU A 475 -90.22 -6.40 18.73
N LYS A 476 -90.33 -7.73 18.87
CA LYS A 476 -91.35 -8.57 18.23
C LYS A 476 -91.40 -8.38 16.71
N ALA A 477 -90.23 -8.32 16.07
CA ALA A 477 -90.08 -8.17 14.64
C ALA A 477 -88.85 -8.95 14.15
N TYR A 478 -88.85 -9.33 12.87
CA TYR A 478 -87.64 -9.83 12.21
C TYR A 478 -86.71 -8.67 11.85
N LYS A 479 -85.41 -8.91 11.98
CA LYS A 479 -84.36 -8.06 11.42
C LYS A 479 -83.66 -8.83 10.31
N SER A 480 -83.66 -8.27 9.10
CA SER A 480 -82.90 -8.82 7.98
C SER A 480 -81.39 -8.63 8.22
N GLN A 481 -80.63 -9.66 7.93
CA GLN A 481 -79.16 -9.65 7.91
C GLN A 481 -78.67 -10.33 6.63
N THR A 482 -77.59 -9.82 6.04
CA THR A 482 -76.90 -10.51 4.95
C THR A 482 -76.18 -11.74 5.49
N ILE A 483 -76.22 -12.83 4.72
CA ILE A 483 -75.61 -14.12 5.07
C ILE A 483 -75.09 -14.82 3.80
N HIS A 484 -73.98 -15.53 3.92
CA HIS A 484 -73.37 -16.28 2.83
C HIS A 484 -74.13 -17.59 2.53
N LEU A 485 -74.22 -17.96 1.25
CA LEU A 485 -74.99 -19.13 0.79
C LEU A 485 -74.51 -20.45 1.41
N ASN A 486 -73.19 -20.68 1.55
CA ASN A 486 -72.69 -21.90 2.19
C ASN A 486 -73.09 -21.99 3.68
N THR A 487 -73.20 -20.85 4.37
CA THR A 487 -73.66 -20.81 5.76
C THR A 487 -75.15 -21.15 5.83
N ILE A 488 -75.96 -20.63 4.90
CA ILE A 488 -77.37 -21.00 4.76
C ILE A 488 -77.53 -22.51 4.54
N GLU A 489 -76.79 -23.10 3.60
CA GLU A 489 -76.86 -24.55 3.33
C GLU A 489 -76.57 -25.36 4.59
N THR A 490 -75.51 -25.01 5.31
CA THR A 490 -75.13 -25.69 6.57
C THR A 490 -76.23 -25.55 7.64
N LEU A 491 -76.76 -24.35 7.82
CA LEU A 491 -77.79 -24.08 8.83
C LEU A 491 -79.14 -24.77 8.51
N LEU A 492 -79.46 -24.93 7.22
CA LEU A 492 -80.64 -25.69 6.77
C LEU A 492 -80.47 -27.18 7.06
N GLU A 493 -79.29 -27.74 6.76
CA GLU A 493 -78.98 -29.15 7.06
C GLU A 493 -79.04 -29.45 8.56
N ASP A 494 -78.54 -28.53 9.39
CA ASP A 494 -78.58 -28.64 10.85
C ASP A 494 -79.98 -28.36 11.45
N GLY A 495 -80.94 -27.95 10.63
CA GLY A 495 -82.31 -27.62 11.04
C GLY A 495 -82.38 -26.41 11.97
N LEU A 496 -81.40 -25.52 11.89
CA LEU A 496 -81.30 -24.30 12.71
C LEU A 496 -82.04 -23.12 12.09
N ILE A 497 -82.31 -23.17 10.79
CA ILE A 497 -83.11 -22.18 10.05
C ILE A 497 -84.14 -22.89 9.16
N VAL A 498 -85.14 -22.15 8.70
CA VAL A 498 -86.20 -22.67 7.81
C VAL A 498 -86.35 -21.76 6.60
N CYS A 499 -86.47 -22.35 5.42
CA CYS A 499 -86.86 -21.62 4.20
C CYS A 499 -88.38 -21.61 4.08
N PHE A 500 -88.98 -20.43 3.95
CA PHE A 500 -90.40 -20.22 3.75
C PHE A 500 -90.60 -19.11 2.71
N ASP A 501 -91.35 -19.40 1.63
CA ASP A 501 -91.64 -18.47 0.54
C ASP A 501 -90.38 -17.80 -0.06
N GLU A 502 -89.38 -18.61 -0.39
CA GLU A 502 -88.07 -18.18 -0.93
C GLU A 502 -87.21 -17.31 0.00
N GLU A 503 -87.61 -17.13 1.27
CA GLU A 503 -86.85 -16.41 2.29
C GLU A 503 -86.40 -17.34 3.44
N TYR A 504 -85.31 -16.97 4.13
CA TYR A 504 -84.73 -17.76 5.22
C TYR A 504 -85.03 -17.14 6.59
N TYR A 505 -85.44 -17.98 7.55
CA TYR A 505 -85.86 -17.55 8.89
C TYR A 505 -85.14 -18.34 9.98
N ASP A 506 -84.66 -17.67 11.03
CA ASP A 506 -84.01 -18.30 12.18
C ASP A 506 -84.99 -19.07 13.10
N SER A 507 -86.26 -18.69 13.04
CA SER A 507 -87.30 -19.21 13.92
C SER A 507 -88.67 -18.90 13.37
N LEU A 508 -89.63 -19.80 13.60
CA LEU A 508 -91.03 -19.68 13.20
C LEU A 508 -91.96 -19.86 14.41
N ASP A 509 -93.22 -19.41 14.30
CA ASP A 509 -94.20 -19.65 15.35
C ASP A 509 -94.52 -21.15 15.45
N SER A 510 -94.02 -21.77 16.52
CA SER A 510 -94.25 -23.17 16.89
C SER A 510 -95.71 -23.64 16.84
N ARG A 511 -96.69 -22.73 16.93
CA ARG A 511 -98.12 -23.05 16.86
C ARG A 511 -98.69 -23.11 15.45
N THR A 512 -98.14 -22.34 14.51
CA THR A 512 -98.67 -22.20 13.14
C THR A 512 -97.72 -22.75 12.08
N GLY A 513 -96.42 -22.88 12.38
CA GLY A 513 -95.39 -23.23 11.41
C GLY A 513 -95.10 -22.12 10.40
N LEU A 514 -95.55 -20.89 10.68
CA LEU A 514 -95.38 -19.72 9.82
C LEU A 514 -94.45 -18.68 10.49
N PRO A 515 -93.87 -17.73 9.73
CA PRO A 515 -93.11 -16.63 10.32
C PRO A 515 -93.92 -15.87 11.38
N PHE A 516 -93.26 -15.43 12.45
CA PHE A 516 -93.92 -14.67 13.50
C PHE A 516 -94.54 -13.37 12.96
N ASN A 517 -95.77 -13.06 13.40
CA ASN A 517 -96.62 -11.95 12.90
C ASN A 517 -97.12 -12.06 11.46
N PHE A 518 -96.95 -13.20 10.78
CA PHE A 518 -97.61 -13.43 9.49
C PHE A 518 -99.12 -13.54 9.69
N SER A 519 -99.90 -12.66 9.06
CA SER A 519 -101.38 -12.68 9.13
C SER A 519 -101.97 -13.16 7.79
N ASP A 520 -102.96 -14.06 7.84
CA ASP A 520 -103.67 -14.70 6.70
C ASP A 520 -104.28 -13.75 5.63
N ASN A 521 -104.06 -12.44 5.69
CA ASN A 521 -104.61 -11.45 4.76
C ASN A 521 -103.77 -11.18 3.50
N ASN A 522 -102.63 -11.85 3.31
CA ASN A 522 -101.79 -11.71 2.09
C ASN A 522 -101.96 -12.85 1.07
N ILE A 523 -102.96 -13.73 1.25
CA ILE A 523 -103.38 -14.65 0.18
C ILE A 523 -104.14 -13.83 -0.87
N ASN A 524 -103.42 -13.25 -1.84
CA ASN A 524 -104.05 -12.74 -3.05
C ASN A 524 -104.31 -13.93 -3.97
N ILE A 525 -105.58 -14.32 -3.95
CA ILE A 525 -106.23 -15.29 -4.81
C ILE A 525 -106.02 -14.86 -6.27
N TYR A 526 -105.31 -15.65 -7.06
CA TYR A 526 -105.56 -15.70 -8.51
C TYR A 526 -106.38 -16.96 -8.79
N GLU A 527 -107.70 -16.77 -8.86
CA GLU A 527 -108.66 -17.73 -9.38
C GLU A 527 -108.45 -17.89 -10.90
N GLU A 528 -108.28 -19.16 -11.29
CA GLU A 528 -108.70 -19.84 -12.53
C GLU A 528 -109.09 -19.02 -13.78
N GLU A 529 -108.39 -19.30 -14.88
CA GLU A 529 -109.06 -19.59 -16.15
C GLU A 529 -108.74 -21.03 -16.58
N HIS A 530 -109.77 -21.87 -16.51
CA HIS A 530 -109.83 -23.19 -17.12
C HIS A 530 -109.92 -23.07 -18.65
N GLU A 531 -109.09 -23.81 -19.39
CA GLU A 531 -109.51 -24.38 -20.67
C GLU A 531 -108.92 -25.79 -20.89
N TYR A 532 -109.80 -26.71 -21.23
CA TYR A 532 -109.59 -28.14 -21.42
C TYR A 532 -108.73 -28.45 -22.66
N ALA A 533 -107.90 -29.50 -22.62
CA ALA A 533 -108.05 -30.71 -23.48
C ALA A 533 -106.92 -31.74 -23.32
N ALA A 534 -107.34 -32.95 -22.93
CA ALA A 534 -106.81 -34.31 -23.11
C ALA A 534 -105.41 -34.58 -23.74
N VAL A 535 -104.59 -35.33 -22.96
CA VAL A 535 -104.00 -36.67 -23.23
C VAL A 535 -103.44 -36.94 -24.65
N GLU A 536 -102.14 -37.28 -24.76
CA GLU A 536 -101.65 -38.67 -24.92
C GLU A 536 -100.11 -38.80 -24.94
N GLU A 537 -99.65 -39.78 -24.15
CA GLU A 537 -98.44 -40.64 -24.20
C GLU A 537 -97.07 -40.22 -24.78
N ALA A 538 -96.09 -40.42 -23.88
CA ALA A 538 -94.85 -41.21 -24.01
C ALA A 538 -93.74 -40.75 -24.98
N ILE A 539 -92.65 -40.24 -24.39
CA ILE A 539 -91.40 -40.97 -24.06
C ILE A 539 -90.65 -40.19 -22.99
#